data_AF-A0A399EMY9-F1
#
_entry.id   AF-A0A399EMY9-F1
#
_cell.length_a   1.000
_cell.length_b   1.000
_cell.length_c   1.000
_cell.angle_alpha   90.00
_cell.angle_beta   90.00
_cell.angle_gamma   90.00
#
_symmetry.space_group_name_H-M   'P 1'
#
loop_
_entity.id
_entity.type
_entity.pdbx_description
1 polymer ?
#
loop_
_entity_poly.entity_id
_entity_poly.type
_entity_poly.pdbx_seq_one_letter_code
_entity_poly.pdbx_strand_id
1 'polypeptide(L)'
;MSESKSKLRVLDLEPGAEIFVVNHRLERIEKAVSPGPGGALEYELEPGIYKLRFRAGYSMQDHLVALEGGQTLEFRAPRLAFNSAAPLQGTADFAGPQRQSAHRISQQTQRELGQGGGFFLYISDPDRRGRRPLAEGVSLHDLQGQPILNVPRAGKTSPRSAPEPWFALSASLEPGSYRLRVTTAQGKLEQSVVVCPGWQTQVFLRRTPFWHSQRSQRAPNLFEASVLMLRLGEGFRPERPDLRWTELARQGLSSGRAVLEPSLIEQLLDQKLENPMLGLLGGHLLLLGNPEQGRLERIVWRLREILNYPHPDVEALALRAGLEVQPLSTPPLLRSSWALWLQGSLNHPELIPLGSFPERISTAIAGSGAWLVWQYRPQLDQPAPSPGQDPVYRQMKAQVSGYLHRLQQYTQLTQSERSSLPQSLSQLAQQLPPDPLRPEMSSAQQLARATGLPLQSVKRILEEEEQA
;
A
#
# COMPACT_ATOMS: atom_id res chain seq x y z
N MET A 1 26.94 23.63 -39.80
CA MET A 1 26.64 22.21 -40.06
C MET A 1 25.80 21.72 -38.90
N SER A 2 24.58 21.25 -39.14
CA SER A 2 23.81 20.56 -38.10
C SER A 2 24.58 19.29 -37.74
N GLU A 3 25.05 19.17 -36.51
CA GLU A 3 25.55 17.87 -36.04
C GLU A 3 24.43 16.85 -36.20
N SER A 4 24.76 15.67 -36.70
CA SER A 4 23.79 14.59 -36.86
C SER A 4 23.38 14.09 -35.49
N LYS A 5 22.08 14.10 -35.19
CA LYS A 5 21.53 13.53 -33.95
C LYS A 5 22.03 12.11 -33.71
N SER A 6 22.29 11.80 -32.44
CA SER A 6 22.68 10.47 -31.97
C SER A 6 21.46 9.74 -31.43
N LYS A 7 21.51 8.40 -31.41
CA LYS A 7 20.46 7.55 -30.86
C LYS A 7 20.96 6.84 -29.61
N LEU A 8 20.22 6.96 -28.52
CA LEU A 8 20.41 6.13 -27.33
C LEU A 8 19.30 5.09 -27.28
N ARG A 9 19.67 3.81 -27.27
CA ARG A 9 18.75 2.68 -27.15
C ARG A 9 19.00 1.96 -25.84
N VAL A 10 18.03 2.03 -24.93
CA VAL A 10 18.10 1.37 -23.62
C VAL A 10 17.33 0.06 -23.66
N LEU A 11 18.05 -1.03 -23.39
CA LEU A 11 17.54 -2.41 -23.41
C LEU A 11 17.33 -2.94 -21.99
N ASP A 12 16.48 -3.97 -21.86
CA ASP A 12 16.31 -4.78 -20.64
C ASP A 12 15.87 -4.02 -19.37
N LEU A 13 15.21 -2.86 -19.51
CA LEU A 13 14.66 -2.15 -18.35
C LEU A 13 13.55 -3.00 -17.71
N GLU A 14 13.69 -3.34 -16.44
CA GLU A 14 12.75 -4.24 -15.76
C GLU A 14 11.37 -3.60 -15.51
N PRO A 15 10.25 -4.35 -15.62
CA PRO A 15 8.93 -3.83 -15.30
C PRO A 15 8.86 -3.26 -13.87
N GLY A 16 8.30 -2.04 -13.73
CA GLY A 16 8.28 -1.31 -12.47
C GLY A 16 9.51 -0.43 -12.21
N ALA A 17 10.52 -0.44 -13.08
CA ALA A 17 11.64 0.48 -13.03
C ALA A 17 11.43 1.72 -13.93
N GLU A 18 12.06 2.82 -13.51
CA GLU A 18 12.09 4.10 -14.23
C GLU A 18 13.51 4.39 -14.72
N ILE A 19 13.60 5.08 -15.86
CA ILE A 19 14.83 5.72 -16.32
C ILE A 19 14.62 7.23 -16.48
N PHE A 20 15.62 8.00 -16.07
CA PHE A 20 15.72 9.43 -16.30
C PHE A 20 16.99 9.71 -17.12
N VAL A 21 16.84 10.43 -18.22
CA VAL A 21 17.96 10.90 -19.04
C VAL A 21 18.23 12.35 -18.68
N VAL A 22 19.44 12.64 -18.22
CA VAL A 22 19.84 13.97 -17.73
C VAL A 22 21.06 14.45 -18.51
N ASN A 23 21.01 15.66 -19.07
CA ASN A 23 22.11 16.22 -19.86
C ASN A 23 23.24 16.76 -18.94
N HIS A 24 24.32 17.25 -19.56
CA HIS A 24 25.46 17.86 -18.88
C HIS A 24 25.11 19.12 -18.05
N ARG A 25 23.95 19.76 -18.32
CA ARG A 25 23.44 20.91 -17.55
C ARG A 25 22.58 20.50 -16.35
N LEU A 26 22.52 19.19 -16.06
CA LEU A 26 21.66 18.61 -15.04
C LEU A 26 20.16 18.77 -15.30
N GLU A 27 19.78 19.09 -16.54
CA GLU A 27 18.39 19.17 -16.97
C GLU A 27 17.90 17.76 -17.30
N ARG A 28 16.73 17.39 -16.76
CA ARG A 28 16.07 16.14 -17.14
C ARG A 28 15.45 16.33 -18.52
N ILE A 29 15.98 15.62 -19.49
CA ILE A 29 15.49 15.62 -20.88
C ILE A 29 14.30 14.67 -21.00
N GLU A 30 14.44 13.45 -20.47
CA GLU A 30 13.41 12.42 -20.59
C GLU A 30 13.15 11.68 -19.28
N LYS A 31 11.92 11.14 -19.18
CA LYS A 31 11.50 10.19 -18.16
C LYS A 31 10.68 9.09 -18.82
N ALA A 32 11.06 7.84 -18.62
CA ALA A 32 10.28 6.69 -19.06
C ALA A 32 10.19 5.60 -17.99
N VAL A 33 9.20 4.73 -18.15
CA VAL A 33 9.07 3.46 -17.43
C VAL A 33 9.43 2.32 -18.38
N SER A 34 9.77 1.16 -17.84
CA SER A 34 10.01 -0.06 -18.64
C SER A 34 8.88 -0.32 -19.64
N PRO A 35 9.18 -0.55 -20.94
CA PRO A 35 8.19 -0.94 -21.95
C PRO A 35 7.74 -2.41 -21.81
N GLY A 36 8.09 -3.09 -20.72
CA GLY A 36 7.81 -4.51 -20.52
C GLY A 36 8.96 -5.43 -20.99
N PRO A 37 8.78 -6.76 -20.83
CA PRO A 37 9.80 -7.75 -21.19
C PRO A 37 10.19 -7.68 -22.67
N GLY A 38 11.48 -7.51 -22.96
CA GLY A 38 12.03 -7.49 -24.33
C GLY A 38 11.83 -6.17 -25.09
N GLY A 39 11.18 -5.17 -24.49
CA GLY A 39 11.06 -3.84 -25.09
C GLY A 39 12.35 -3.02 -24.96
N ALA A 40 12.49 -2.03 -25.84
CA ALA A 40 13.59 -1.07 -25.84
C ALA A 40 13.03 0.36 -25.77
N LEU A 41 13.76 1.25 -25.11
CA LEU A 41 13.49 2.68 -25.12
C LEU A 41 14.48 3.35 -26.06
N GLU A 42 14.00 4.17 -26.98
CA GLU A 42 14.82 4.85 -27.97
C GLU A 42 14.68 6.36 -27.83
N TYR A 43 15.82 7.05 -27.79
CA TYR A 43 15.90 8.50 -27.65
C TYR A 43 16.80 9.08 -28.74
N GLU A 44 16.33 10.11 -29.42
CA GLU A 44 17.17 10.94 -30.30
C GLU A 44 17.70 12.13 -29.51
N LEU A 45 19.01 12.20 -29.35
CA LEU A 45 19.69 13.15 -28.47
C LEU A 45 20.82 13.85 -29.24
N GLU A 46 21.12 15.10 -28.87
CA GLU A 46 22.29 15.81 -29.39
C GLU A 46 23.58 15.15 -28.90
N PRO A 47 24.71 15.25 -29.63
CA PRO A 47 25.99 14.75 -29.15
C PRO A 47 26.37 15.36 -27.80
N GLY A 48 26.95 14.56 -26.91
CA GLY A 48 27.35 15.01 -25.59
C GLY A 48 27.32 13.93 -24.52
N ILE A 49 27.54 14.35 -23.27
CA ILE A 49 27.56 13.48 -22.11
C ILE A 49 26.19 13.52 -21.42
N TYR A 50 25.65 12.33 -21.16
CA TYR A 50 24.38 12.12 -20.49
C TYR A 50 24.56 11.25 -19.25
N LYS A 51 23.78 11.56 -18.22
CA LYS A 51 23.58 10.70 -17.06
C LYS A 51 22.27 9.94 -17.20
N LEU A 52 22.37 8.62 -17.23
CA LEU A 52 21.26 7.69 -17.17
C LEU A 52 21.04 7.31 -15.71
N ARG A 53 19.92 7.75 -15.13
CA ARG A 53 19.54 7.38 -13.76
C ARG A 53 18.44 6.33 -13.82
N PHE A 54 18.75 5.14 -13.32
CA PHE A 54 17.81 4.04 -13.17
C PHE A 54 17.24 4.06 -11.75
N ARG A 55 15.95 3.73 -11.61
CA ARG A 55 15.28 3.64 -10.32
C ARG A 55 14.35 2.44 -10.27
N ALA A 56 14.48 1.62 -9.23
CA ALA A 56 13.58 0.52 -8.92
C ALA A 56 13.20 0.59 -7.44
N GLY A 57 11.93 0.88 -7.16
CA GLY A 57 11.51 1.16 -5.78
C GLY A 57 12.21 2.42 -5.24
N TYR A 58 12.93 2.28 -4.12
CA TYR A 58 13.78 3.33 -3.55
C TYR A 58 15.24 3.27 -3.99
N SER A 59 15.66 2.20 -4.68
CA SER A 59 17.04 2.06 -5.18
C SER A 59 17.24 2.89 -6.43
N MET A 60 18.42 3.52 -6.53
CA MET A 60 18.83 4.32 -7.68
C MET A 60 20.27 3.99 -8.06
N GLN A 61 20.56 4.01 -9.35
CA GLN A 61 21.90 3.85 -9.89
C GLN A 61 22.08 4.79 -11.08
N ASP A 62 23.21 5.50 -11.10
CA ASP A 62 23.56 6.45 -12.14
C ASP A 62 24.66 5.85 -13.04
N HIS A 63 24.55 6.07 -14.35
CA HIS A 63 25.57 5.76 -15.34
C HIS A 63 25.82 6.98 -16.22
N LEU A 64 27.08 7.21 -16.59
CA LEU A 64 27.44 8.23 -17.57
C LEU A 64 27.68 7.58 -18.92
N VAL A 65 27.11 8.17 -19.97
CA VAL A 65 27.33 7.76 -21.36
C VAL A 65 27.70 8.98 -22.19
N ALA A 66 28.58 8.79 -23.17
CA ALA A 66 28.91 9.80 -24.16
C ALA A 66 28.30 9.40 -25.50
N LEU A 67 27.65 10.34 -26.18
CA LEU A 67 27.10 10.17 -27.52
C LEU A 67 27.88 11.05 -28.49
N GLU A 68 28.42 10.42 -29.52
CA GLU A 68 29.09 11.09 -30.64
C GLU A 68 28.10 11.34 -31.78
N GLY A 69 28.37 12.34 -32.63
CA GLY A 69 27.51 12.71 -33.77
C GLY A 69 27.16 11.52 -34.66
N GLY A 70 25.86 11.25 -34.82
CA GLY A 70 25.34 10.15 -35.66
C GLY A 70 25.51 8.74 -35.07
N GLN A 71 26.05 8.61 -33.87
CA GLN A 71 26.23 7.33 -33.18
C GLN A 71 24.88 6.76 -32.74
N THR A 72 24.71 5.44 -32.84
CA THR A 72 23.69 4.70 -32.07
C THR A 72 24.39 3.96 -30.93
N LEU A 73 24.08 4.33 -29.69
CA LEU A 73 24.59 3.67 -28.49
C LEU A 73 23.51 2.76 -27.91
N GLU A 74 23.80 1.46 -27.84
CA GLU A 74 22.98 0.52 -27.08
C GLU A 74 23.48 0.41 -25.63
N PHE A 75 22.58 0.61 -24.68
CA PHE A 75 22.86 0.53 -23.25
C PHE A 75 21.93 -0.49 -22.59
N ARG A 76 22.49 -1.51 -21.93
CA ARG A 76 21.69 -2.48 -21.16
C ARG A 76 21.45 -1.96 -19.75
N ALA A 77 20.18 -1.78 -19.38
CA ALA A 77 19.80 -1.29 -18.07
C ALA A 77 20.26 -2.26 -16.96
N PRO A 78 20.82 -1.76 -15.85
CA PRO A 78 21.14 -2.59 -14.70
C PRO A 78 19.85 -3.06 -14.01
N ARG A 79 19.84 -4.31 -13.54
CA ARG A 79 18.78 -4.81 -12.66
C ARG A 79 19.09 -4.40 -11.22
N LEU A 80 18.29 -3.50 -10.65
CA LEU A 80 18.60 -2.89 -9.35
C LEU A 80 18.09 -3.74 -8.18
N ALA A 81 18.96 -4.02 -7.21
CA ALA A 81 18.52 -4.61 -5.96
C ALA A 81 17.75 -3.57 -5.13
N PHE A 82 16.56 -3.92 -4.64
CA PHE A 82 15.72 -3.06 -3.79
C PHE A 82 15.29 -3.79 -2.51
N ASN A 83 14.88 -3.04 -1.49
CA ASN A 83 14.46 -3.59 -0.20
C ASN A 83 13.04 -4.18 -0.29
N SER A 84 12.84 -5.40 0.20
CA SER A 84 11.55 -6.11 0.19
C SER A 84 11.40 -6.98 1.42
N ALA A 85 10.29 -6.91 2.15
CA ALA A 85 10.10 -7.81 3.30
C ALA A 85 10.13 -9.30 2.89
N ALA A 86 9.66 -9.62 1.69
CA ALA A 86 9.76 -10.96 1.12
C ALA A 86 11.17 -11.21 0.53
N PRO A 87 11.81 -12.37 0.78
CA PRO A 87 13.15 -12.69 0.29
C PRO A 87 13.13 -13.10 -1.20
N LEU A 88 12.78 -12.15 -2.05
CA LEU A 88 12.61 -12.32 -3.51
C LEU A 88 13.96 -12.27 -4.24
N GLN A 89 14.06 -12.99 -5.36
CA GLN A 89 15.27 -12.98 -6.17
C GLN A 89 15.58 -11.58 -6.71
N GLY A 90 16.84 -11.17 -6.54
CA GLY A 90 17.32 -9.85 -6.96
C GLY A 90 16.92 -8.71 -6.03
N THR A 91 16.43 -8.97 -4.82
CA THR A 91 16.26 -7.93 -3.77
C THR A 91 17.50 -7.82 -2.91
N ALA A 92 17.65 -6.69 -2.20
CA ALA A 92 18.85 -6.40 -1.40
C ALA A 92 19.12 -7.44 -0.31
N ASP A 93 18.07 -8.03 0.26
CA ASP A 93 18.16 -9.00 1.36
C ASP A 93 17.85 -10.42 0.90
N PHE A 94 18.24 -10.73 -0.34
CA PHE A 94 18.14 -12.06 -0.90
C PHE A 94 19.20 -12.98 -0.26
N ALA A 95 18.87 -13.59 0.88
CA ALA A 95 19.69 -14.63 1.52
C ALA A 95 19.18 -16.04 1.24
N GLY A 96 20.09 -16.94 0.81
CA GLY A 96 19.78 -18.32 0.42
C GLY A 96 18.99 -19.14 1.44
N PRO A 97 19.41 -19.22 2.72
CA PRO A 97 18.73 -20.01 3.75
C PRO A 97 17.31 -19.53 4.09
N GLN A 98 17.06 -18.22 4.01
CA GLN A 98 15.73 -17.65 4.26
C GLN A 98 14.74 -18.09 3.20
N ARG A 99 15.12 -17.99 1.92
CA ARG A 99 14.31 -18.43 0.78
C ARG A 99 13.86 -19.87 0.95
N GLN A 100 14.80 -20.78 1.24
CA GLN A 100 14.48 -22.20 1.32
C GLN A 100 13.52 -22.50 2.47
N SER A 101 13.68 -21.77 3.59
CA SER A 101 12.79 -21.90 4.75
C SER A 101 11.39 -21.35 4.46
N ALA A 102 11.29 -20.17 3.85
CA ALA A 102 10.02 -19.57 3.45
C ALA A 102 9.27 -20.45 2.43
N HIS A 103 9.96 -20.91 1.38
CA HIS A 103 9.42 -21.83 0.38
C HIS A 103 8.89 -23.12 1.01
N ARG A 104 9.74 -23.82 1.78
CA ARG A 104 9.37 -25.09 2.40
C ARG A 104 8.22 -24.98 3.39
N ILE A 105 8.20 -23.94 4.23
CA ILE A 105 7.19 -23.82 5.29
C ILE A 105 5.86 -23.33 4.73
N SER A 106 5.86 -22.47 3.71
CA SER A 106 4.61 -22.01 3.07
C SER A 106 3.85 -23.13 2.32
N GLN A 107 4.53 -24.22 1.95
CA GLN A 107 3.91 -25.42 1.38
C GLN A 107 3.31 -26.38 2.42
N GLN A 108 3.58 -26.17 3.70
CA GLN A 108 3.16 -27.07 4.78
C GLN A 108 2.08 -26.42 5.62
N THR A 109 0.92 -27.05 5.78
CA THR A 109 -0.05 -26.61 6.79
C THR A 109 0.45 -26.99 8.18
N GLN A 110 0.77 -26.01 9.03
CA GLN A 110 1.20 -26.26 10.41
C GLN A 110 0.05 -26.21 11.40
N ARG A 111 -1.03 -25.50 11.04
CA ARG A 111 -2.24 -25.30 11.84
C ARG A 111 -3.45 -25.38 10.94
N GLU A 112 -4.42 -26.18 11.37
CA GLU A 112 -5.71 -26.31 10.68
C GLU A 112 -6.76 -25.58 11.51
N LEU A 113 -7.18 -24.40 11.04
CA LEU A 113 -8.15 -23.55 11.73
C LEU A 113 -9.39 -23.27 10.86
N GLY A 114 -9.40 -23.82 9.64
CA GLY A 114 -10.46 -23.72 8.65
C GLY A 114 -10.05 -24.40 7.34
N GLN A 115 -10.92 -24.32 6.34
CA GLN A 115 -10.78 -24.97 5.04
C GLN A 115 -10.86 -23.97 3.89
N GLY A 116 -10.34 -24.33 2.72
CA GLY A 116 -10.50 -23.54 1.50
C GLY A 116 -9.58 -22.31 1.37
N GLY A 117 -9.02 -21.78 2.45
CA GLY A 117 -8.08 -20.65 2.43
C GLY A 117 -6.74 -20.96 3.11
N GLY A 118 -5.69 -20.24 2.72
CA GLY A 118 -4.37 -20.33 3.33
C GLY A 118 -3.87 -18.99 3.87
N PHE A 119 -3.14 -19.04 4.98
CA PHE A 119 -2.40 -17.91 5.52
C PHE A 119 -0.96 -18.33 5.80
N PHE A 120 0.00 -17.51 5.35
CA PHE A 120 1.40 -17.69 5.66
C PHE A 120 1.98 -16.39 6.21
N LEU A 121 2.67 -16.47 7.35
CA LEU A 121 3.37 -15.37 7.98
C LEU A 121 4.85 -15.71 8.08
N TYR A 122 5.70 -14.81 7.58
CA TYR A 122 7.15 -14.91 7.69
C TYR A 122 7.71 -13.63 8.30
N ILE A 123 8.57 -13.75 9.31
CA ILE A 123 9.18 -12.62 10.01
C ILE A 123 10.69 -12.80 9.99
N SER A 124 11.43 -11.80 9.52
CA SER A 124 12.90 -11.77 9.54
C SER A 124 13.45 -10.57 10.33
N ASP A 125 14.69 -10.69 10.81
CA ASP A 125 15.45 -9.59 11.43
C ASP A 125 16.88 -9.58 10.88
N PRO A 126 17.10 -9.03 9.67
CA PRO A 126 18.40 -9.09 8.99
C PRO A 126 19.52 -8.42 9.81
N ASP A 127 19.21 -7.39 10.61
CA ASP A 127 20.21 -6.70 11.45
C ASP A 127 20.66 -7.52 12.67
N ARG A 128 19.96 -8.60 13.04
CA ARG A 128 20.17 -9.40 14.26
C ARG A 128 20.26 -8.61 15.58
N ARG A 129 19.69 -7.41 15.63
CA ARG A 129 19.76 -6.54 16.82
C ARG A 129 18.69 -6.86 17.86
N GLY A 130 17.67 -7.66 17.50
CA GLY A 130 16.60 -8.04 18.41
C GLY A 130 17.01 -9.13 19.41
N ARG A 131 16.85 -8.87 20.71
CA ARG A 131 17.03 -9.89 21.77
C ARG A 131 15.78 -10.73 22.06
N ARG A 132 14.62 -10.23 21.63
CA ARG A 132 13.30 -10.85 21.82
C ARG A 132 12.97 -11.84 20.70
N PRO A 133 12.19 -12.91 20.97
CA PRO A 133 11.64 -13.78 19.92
C PRO A 133 11.00 -12.97 18.79
N LEU A 134 11.21 -13.39 17.54
CA LEU A 134 10.83 -12.62 16.36
C LEU A 134 9.32 -12.34 16.26
N ALA A 135 8.52 -13.34 16.62
CA ALA A 135 7.07 -13.26 16.61
C ALA A 135 6.47 -12.69 17.91
N GLU A 136 7.28 -12.30 18.89
CA GLU A 136 6.78 -11.72 20.14
C GLU A 136 5.91 -10.49 19.84
N GLY A 137 4.70 -10.46 20.43
CA GLY A 137 3.75 -9.37 20.24
C GLY A 137 2.95 -9.43 18.93
N VAL A 138 3.07 -10.52 18.16
CA VAL A 138 2.26 -10.76 16.95
C VAL A 138 1.12 -11.72 17.26
N SER A 139 -0.09 -11.41 16.80
CA SER A 139 -1.27 -12.27 16.93
C SER A 139 -2.21 -12.12 15.73
N LEU A 140 -2.94 -13.19 15.42
CA LEU A 140 -4.00 -13.18 14.42
C LEU A 140 -5.36 -13.23 15.12
N HIS A 141 -6.26 -12.37 14.69
CA HIS A 141 -7.61 -12.24 15.22
C HIS A 141 -8.64 -12.35 14.10
N ASP A 142 -9.86 -12.75 14.44
CA ASP A 142 -11.02 -12.54 13.57
C ASP A 142 -11.35 -11.04 13.45
N LEU A 143 -12.36 -10.68 12.67
CA LEU A 143 -12.78 -9.29 12.53
C LEU A 143 -13.31 -8.70 13.84
N GLN A 144 -13.95 -9.51 14.66
CA GLN A 144 -14.50 -9.13 15.96
C GLN A 144 -13.40 -8.93 17.02
N GLY A 145 -12.14 -9.23 16.68
CA GLY A 145 -10.99 -9.04 17.57
C GLY A 145 -10.71 -10.24 18.47
N GLN A 146 -11.44 -11.35 18.33
CA GLN A 146 -11.14 -12.56 19.08
C GLN A 146 -9.86 -13.20 18.57
N PRO A 147 -8.93 -13.57 19.46
CA PRO A 147 -7.67 -14.18 19.06
C PRO A 147 -7.91 -15.58 18.50
N ILE A 148 -7.57 -15.78 17.23
CA ILE A 148 -7.61 -17.09 16.57
C ILE A 148 -6.30 -17.84 16.85
N LEU A 149 -5.17 -17.12 16.79
CA LEU A 149 -3.86 -17.74 16.84
C LEU A 149 -2.84 -16.91 17.61
N ASN A 150 -2.27 -17.53 18.64
CA ASN A 150 -1.07 -17.03 19.31
C ASN A 150 0.16 -17.41 18.48
N VAL A 151 0.51 -16.53 17.54
CA VAL A 151 1.57 -16.73 16.53
C VAL A 151 2.90 -17.23 17.15
N PRO A 152 3.48 -16.63 18.21
CA PRO A 152 4.73 -17.10 18.80
C PRO A 152 4.79 -18.61 19.14
N ARG A 153 3.66 -19.22 19.50
CA ARG A 153 3.58 -20.64 19.90
C ARG A 153 3.24 -21.56 18.74
N ALA A 154 2.77 -21.01 17.64
CA ALA A 154 2.20 -21.78 16.54
C ALA A 154 3.21 -22.11 15.44
N GLY A 155 4.22 -21.26 15.23
CA GLY A 155 5.15 -21.35 14.10
C GLY A 155 6.47 -22.05 14.40
N LYS A 156 7.37 -22.01 13.41
CA LYS A 156 8.75 -22.50 13.47
C LYS A 156 9.71 -21.31 13.48
N THR A 157 10.81 -21.44 14.20
CA THR A 157 11.92 -20.46 14.18
C THR A 157 13.18 -21.09 13.60
N SER A 158 14.06 -20.25 13.06
CA SER A 158 15.41 -20.65 12.70
C SER A 158 16.19 -21.19 13.93
N PRO A 159 17.18 -22.06 13.73
CA PRO A 159 18.18 -22.35 14.75
C PRO A 159 18.88 -21.07 15.24
N ARG A 160 19.35 -21.06 16.50
CA ARG A 160 20.08 -19.90 17.06
C ARG A 160 21.39 -19.60 16.32
N SER A 161 21.98 -20.62 15.68
CA SER A 161 23.19 -20.51 14.87
C SER A 161 22.94 -20.01 13.44
N ALA A 162 21.67 -19.84 13.04
CA ALA A 162 21.35 -19.41 11.68
C ALA A 162 21.91 -18.00 11.42
N PRO A 163 22.48 -17.76 10.22
CA PRO A 163 23.04 -16.47 9.88
C PRO A 163 21.99 -15.38 9.76
N GLU A 164 20.70 -15.69 9.66
CA GLU A 164 19.66 -14.68 9.73
C GLU A 164 18.48 -15.29 10.45
N PRO A 165 18.08 -14.73 11.60
CA PRO A 165 17.00 -15.30 12.38
C PRO A 165 15.67 -15.08 11.65
N TRP A 166 14.87 -16.13 11.57
CA TRP A 166 13.54 -16.08 10.98
C TRP A 166 12.49 -16.82 11.82
N PHE A 167 11.25 -16.41 11.67
CA PHE A 167 10.05 -17.10 12.16
C PHE A 167 9.11 -17.30 10.98
N ALA A 168 8.46 -18.46 10.91
CA ALA A 168 7.50 -18.77 9.86
C ALA A 168 6.32 -19.57 10.41
N LEU A 169 5.14 -19.28 9.89
CA LEU A 169 3.88 -19.94 10.28
C LEU A 169 3.00 -20.06 9.04
N SER A 170 2.57 -21.27 8.71
CA SER A 170 1.52 -21.50 7.72
C SER A 170 0.30 -22.17 8.38
N ALA A 171 -0.88 -21.65 8.09
CA ALA A 171 -2.15 -22.13 8.61
C ALA A 171 -3.21 -22.21 7.50
N SER A 172 -4.10 -23.20 7.57
CA SER A 172 -5.35 -23.17 6.81
C SER A 172 -6.40 -22.40 7.60
N LEU A 173 -7.11 -21.52 6.91
CA LEU A 173 -8.16 -20.66 7.45
C LEU A 173 -9.40 -20.77 6.56
N GLU A 174 -10.57 -20.45 7.12
CA GLU A 174 -11.75 -20.19 6.29
C GLU A 174 -11.49 -18.95 5.40
N PRO A 175 -12.08 -18.85 4.20
CA PRO A 175 -12.05 -17.61 3.44
C PRO A 175 -12.76 -16.51 4.22
N GLY A 176 -12.11 -15.35 4.32
CA GLY A 176 -12.57 -14.28 5.19
C GLY A 176 -11.54 -13.18 5.36
N SER A 177 -11.95 -12.11 6.03
CA SER A 177 -11.04 -11.06 6.47
C SER A 177 -10.63 -11.30 7.91
N TYR A 178 -9.37 -11.01 8.24
CA TYR A 178 -8.75 -11.21 9.54
C TYR A 178 -7.97 -9.95 9.95
N ARG A 179 -7.58 -9.88 11.22
CA ARG A 179 -6.76 -8.78 11.76
C ARG A 179 -5.41 -9.30 12.21
N LEU A 180 -4.34 -8.84 11.54
CA LEU A 180 -2.97 -9.09 11.98
C LEU A 180 -2.56 -7.97 12.94
N ARG A 181 -2.34 -8.31 14.21
CA ARG A 181 -1.98 -7.36 15.27
C ARG A 181 -0.50 -7.48 15.62
N VAL A 182 0.19 -6.34 15.73
CA VAL A 182 1.59 -6.26 16.14
C VAL A 182 1.76 -5.25 17.27
N THR A 183 2.45 -5.66 18.33
CA THR A 183 2.80 -4.80 19.46
C THR A 183 4.18 -4.16 19.24
N THR A 184 4.25 -2.84 19.31
CA THR A 184 5.45 -2.02 19.11
C THR A 184 5.73 -1.11 20.30
N ALA A 185 6.84 -0.37 20.28
CA ALA A 185 7.12 0.66 21.30
C ALA A 185 6.07 1.78 21.32
N GLN A 186 5.39 2.02 20.19
CA GLN A 186 4.41 3.10 20.01
C GLN A 186 2.97 2.65 20.28
N GLY A 187 2.79 1.40 20.72
CA GLY A 187 1.48 0.78 20.91
C GLY A 187 1.23 -0.38 19.93
N LYS A 188 -0.02 -0.80 19.85
CA LYS A 188 -0.46 -1.93 19.01
C LYS A 188 -0.93 -1.40 17.66
N LEU A 189 -0.46 -2.00 16.58
CA LEU A 189 -0.86 -1.73 15.21
C LEU A 189 -1.62 -2.92 14.64
N GLU A 190 -2.54 -2.67 13.73
CA GLU A 190 -3.31 -3.68 13.03
C GLU A 190 -3.41 -3.40 11.53
N GLN A 191 -3.52 -4.47 10.77
CA GLN A 191 -3.76 -4.47 9.34
C GLN A 191 -4.76 -5.58 9.02
N SER A 192 -5.63 -5.37 8.02
CA SER A 192 -6.50 -6.43 7.53
C SER A 192 -5.69 -7.45 6.73
N VAL A 193 -6.08 -8.72 6.82
CA VAL A 193 -5.56 -9.79 5.97
C VAL A 193 -6.75 -10.49 5.38
N VAL A 194 -6.88 -10.45 4.06
CA VAL A 194 -7.97 -11.11 3.34
C VAL A 194 -7.48 -12.47 2.86
N VAL A 195 -8.22 -13.53 3.18
CA VAL A 195 -7.97 -14.90 2.73
C VAL A 195 -9.07 -15.27 1.76
N CYS A 196 -8.70 -15.61 0.53
CA CYS A 196 -9.65 -15.96 -0.53
C CYS A 196 -9.69 -17.49 -0.77
N PRO A 197 -10.80 -18.04 -1.26
CA PRO A 197 -10.92 -19.46 -1.57
C PRO A 197 -9.88 -19.91 -2.62
N GLY A 198 -9.18 -21.00 -2.37
CA GLY A 198 -8.15 -21.55 -3.27
C GLY A 198 -6.83 -20.75 -3.29
N TRP A 199 -6.69 -19.74 -2.44
CA TRP A 199 -5.51 -18.89 -2.35
C TRP A 199 -4.85 -18.96 -0.97
N GLN A 200 -3.54 -18.78 -0.95
CA GLN A 200 -2.76 -18.54 0.26
C GLN A 200 -2.28 -17.09 0.29
N THR A 201 -2.76 -16.31 1.26
CA THR A 201 -2.27 -14.96 1.52
C THR A 201 -0.98 -15.03 2.32
N GLN A 202 0.11 -14.53 1.76
CA GLN A 202 1.45 -14.61 2.32
C GLN A 202 1.91 -13.22 2.78
N VAL A 203 2.11 -13.06 4.08
CA VAL A 203 2.55 -11.82 4.72
C VAL A 203 3.99 -11.98 5.19
N PHE A 204 4.87 -11.15 4.64
CA PHE A 204 6.27 -11.06 5.05
C PHE A 204 6.49 -9.76 5.81
N LEU A 205 7.04 -9.88 7.02
CA LEU A 205 7.37 -8.75 7.87
C LEU A 205 8.86 -8.72 8.17
N ARG A 206 9.39 -7.52 8.32
CA ARG A 206 10.71 -7.27 8.88
C ARG A 206 10.61 -6.62 10.22
N ARG A 207 11.52 -6.98 11.12
CA ARG A 207 11.70 -6.19 12.33
C ARG A 207 12.44 -4.90 12.00
N THR A 208 11.87 -3.77 12.39
CA THR A 208 12.48 -2.45 12.28
C THR A 208 12.43 -1.76 13.65
N PRO A 209 13.28 -0.76 13.91
CA PRO A 209 13.23 -0.01 15.16
C PRO A 209 12.01 0.90 15.21
N PHE A 210 11.18 0.73 16.25
CA PHE A 210 10.14 1.69 16.64
C PHE A 210 10.69 2.54 17.79
N TRP A 211 10.66 3.85 17.60
CA TRP A 211 11.15 4.81 18.58
C TRP A 211 9.99 5.31 19.44
N HIS A 212 10.15 5.21 20.75
CA HIS A 212 9.29 5.89 21.71
C HIS A 212 10.21 6.50 22.77
N SER A 213 10.21 7.84 22.85
CA SER A 213 11.22 8.61 23.59
C SER A 213 12.66 8.21 23.21
N GLN A 214 13.60 8.17 24.18
CA GLN A 214 15.01 7.84 23.93
C GLN A 214 15.28 6.32 23.79
N ARG A 215 14.23 5.49 23.73
CA ARG A 215 14.37 4.02 23.62
C ARG A 215 13.80 3.53 22.29
N SER A 216 14.54 2.65 21.61
CA SER A 216 14.03 1.90 20.46
C SER A 216 13.72 0.46 20.85
N GLN A 217 12.60 -0.04 20.35
CA GLN A 217 12.28 -1.47 20.38
C GLN A 217 12.09 -1.95 18.95
N ARG A 218 12.73 -3.06 18.59
CA ARG A 218 12.50 -3.69 17.29
C ARG A 218 11.24 -4.55 17.33
N ALA A 219 10.31 -4.30 16.41
CA ALA A 219 9.08 -5.07 16.26
C ALA A 219 8.81 -5.31 14.76
N PRO A 220 8.05 -6.35 14.38
CA PRO A 220 7.61 -6.53 13.01
C PRO A 220 6.89 -5.29 12.47
N ASN A 221 7.20 -4.88 11.24
CA ASN A 221 6.72 -3.64 10.66
C ASN A 221 5.58 -3.88 9.67
N LEU A 222 4.36 -3.53 10.03
CA LEU A 222 3.19 -3.63 9.13
C LEU A 222 3.25 -2.60 7.98
N PHE A 223 3.86 -1.43 8.18
CA PHE A 223 3.91 -0.38 7.16
C PHE A 223 4.74 -0.77 5.93
N GLU A 224 5.73 -1.65 6.12
CA GLU A 224 6.65 -2.14 5.08
C GLU A 224 6.45 -3.63 4.78
N ALA A 225 5.31 -4.19 5.19
CA ALA A 225 4.98 -5.58 4.89
C ALA A 225 5.04 -5.84 3.37
N SER A 226 5.38 -7.07 2.98
CA SER A 226 5.13 -7.55 1.63
C SER A 226 3.98 -8.56 1.72
N VAL A 227 2.90 -8.29 1.01
CA VAL A 227 1.71 -9.16 0.96
C VAL A 227 1.60 -9.71 -0.44
N LEU A 228 1.67 -11.03 -0.55
CA LEU A 228 1.60 -11.77 -1.80
C LEU A 228 0.41 -12.75 -1.74
N MET A 229 -0.07 -13.19 -2.89
CA MET A 229 -1.07 -14.25 -2.98
C MET A 229 -0.62 -15.28 -4.02
N LEU A 230 -0.60 -16.55 -3.61
CA LEU A 230 -0.33 -17.68 -4.50
C LEU A 230 -1.44 -18.72 -4.37
N ARG A 231 -1.61 -19.57 -5.39
CA ARG A 231 -2.56 -20.68 -5.31
C ARG A 231 -2.21 -21.58 -4.13
N LEU A 232 -3.25 -22.10 -3.47
CA LEU A 232 -3.08 -22.99 -2.33
C LEU A 232 -2.23 -24.21 -2.74
N GLY A 233 -1.24 -24.56 -1.91
CA GLY A 233 -0.31 -25.67 -2.16
C GLY A 233 0.93 -25.31 -2.99
N GLU A 234 0.96 -24.19 -3.73
CA GLU A 234 2.18 -23.82 -4.48
C GLU A 234 3.35 -23.43 -3.58
N GLY A 235 3.03 -22.77 -2.46
CA GLY A 235 3.98 -22.13 -1.56
C GLY A 235 4.69 -20.92 -2.19
N PHE A 236 5.52 -20.25 -1.40
CA PHE A 236 6.31 -19.09 -1.81
C PHE A 236 7.41 -19.46 -2.82
N ARG A 237 7.46 -18.78 -3.97
CA ARG A 237 8.41 -19.02 -5.06
C ARG A 237 9.18 -17.75 -5.42
N PRO A 238 10.33 -17.44 -4.78
CA PRO A 238 11.00 -16.14 -4.92
C PRO A 238 11.60 -15.84 -6.29
N GLU A 239 11.76 -16.85 -7.13
CA GLU A 239 12.22 -16.75 -8.52
C GLU A 239 11.14 -16.26 -9.49
N ARG A 240 9.87 -16.26 -9.08
CA ARG A 240 8.75 -15.77 -9.88
C ARG A 240 8.91 -14.27 -10.17
N PRO A 241 9.06 -13.86 -11.44
CA PRO A 241 9.33 -12.45 -11.78
C PRO A 241 8.16 -11.53 -11.40
N ASP A 242 6.93 -12.03 -11.46
CA ASP A 242 5.73 -11.27 -11.13
C ASP A 242 5.63 -10.90 -9.65
N LEU A 243 6.20 -11.70 -8.74
CA LEU A 243 6.28 -11.34 -7.32
C LEU A 243 7.21 -10.13 -7.10
N ARG A 244 8.29 -10.04 -7.87
CA ARG A 244 9.18 -8.87 -7.86
C ARG A 244 8.47 -7.64 -8.40
N TRP A 245 7.72 -7.77 -9.49
CA TRP A 245 6.92 -6.66 -10.03
C TRP A 245 5.84 -6.22 -9.06
N THR A 246 5.22 -7.16 -8.33
CA THR A 246 4.25 -6.86 -7.27
C THR A 246 4.87 -5.95 -6.22
N GLU A 247 6.11 -6.24 -5.79
CA GLU A 247 6.76 -5.44 -4.77
C GLU A 247 7.25 -4.07 -5.27
N LEU A 248 7.67 -3.97 -6.53
CA LEU A 248 7.94 -2.68 -7.17
C LEU A 248 6.67 -1.84 -7.31
N ALA A 249 5.56 -2.47 -7.69
CA ALA A 249 4.26 -1.81 -7.77
C ALA A 249 3.81 -1.29 -6.39
N ARG A 250 4.01 -2.07 -5.32
CA ARG A 250 3.75 -1.63 -3.94
C ARG A 250 4.56 -0.38 -3.58
N GLN A 251 5.86 -0.36 -3.89
CA GLN A 251 6.71 0.80 -3.61
C GLN A 251 6.36 2.00 -4.48
N GLY A 252 6.01 1.78 -5.75
CA GLY A 252 5.48 2.81 -6.64
C GLY A 252 4.24 3.47 -6.05
N LEU A 253 3.26 2.65 -5.65
CA LEU A 253 2.00 3.11 -5.06
C LEU A 253 2.24 3.86 -3.75
N SER A 254 3.09 3.31 -2.87
CA SER A 254 3.47 3.96 -1.60
C SER A 254 4.16 5.31 -1.78
N SER A 255 4.74 5.58 -2.96
CA SER A 255 5.41 6.84 -3.28
C SER A 255 4.62 7.71 -4.25
N GLY A 256 3.38 7.36 -4.56
CA GLY A 256 2.52 8.10 -5.50
C GLY A 256 3.07 8.11 -6.94
N ARG A 257 3.80 7.07 -7.34
CA ARG A 257 4.41 6.97 -8.68
C ARG A 257 3.73 5.89 -9.52
N ALA A 258 3.20 6.30 -10.67
CA ALA A 258 2.76 5.39 -11.73
C ALA A 258 3.97 4.72 -12.40
N VAL A 259 4.43 3.59 -11.83
CA VAL A 259 5.64 2.87 -12.29
C VAL A 259 5.35 1.67 -13.19
N LEU A 260 4.09 1.26 -13.31
CA LEU A 260 3.69 0.15 -14.19
C LEU A 260 3.27 0.66 -15.56
N GLU A 261 3.73 -0.04 -16.58
CA GLU A 261 3.47 0.27 -17.98
C GLU A 261 2.24 -0.51 -18.49
N PRO A 262 1.47 0.05 -19.46
CA PRO A 262 0.27 -0.58 -19.99
C PRO A 262 0.39 -2.03 -20.48
N SER A 263 1.48 -2.44 -21.13
CA SER A 263 1.65 -3.82 -21.61
C SER A 263 1.67 -4.85 -20.48
N LEU A 264 2.21 -4.51 -19.30
CA LEU A 264 2.14 -5.40 -18.13
C LEU A 264 0.70 -5.54 -17.64
N ILE A 265 -0.09 -4.46 -17.73
CA ILE A 265 -1.52 -4.51 -17.44
C ILE A 265 -2.23 -5.41 -18.45
N GLU A 266 -1.94 -5.29 -19.75
CA GLU A 266 -2.54 -6.17 -20.75
C GLU A 266 -2.15 -7.64 -20.53
N GLN A 267 -0.95 -7.95 -20.03
CA GLN A 267 -0.60 -9.33 -19.64
C GLN A 267 -1.46 -9.87 -18.48
N LEU A 268 -1.80 -9.03 -17.50
CA LEU A 268 -2.76 -9.41 -16.45
C LEU A 268 -4.15 -9.67 -17.03
N LEU A 269 -4.58 -8.85 -17.99
CA LEU A 269 -5.90 -8.94 -18.62
C LEU A 269 -6.03 -10.13 -19.58
N ASP A 270 -4.96 -10.47 -20.30
CA ASP A 270 -4.89 -11.57 -21.28
C ASP A 270 -4.77 -12.97 -20.63
N GLN A 271 -4.92 -13.07 -19.31
CA GLN A 271 -4.77 -14.31 -18.53
C GLN A 271 -3.37 -14.92 -18.57
N LYS A 272 -2.38 -14.21 -19.12
CA LYS A 272 -0.98 -14.66 -19.17
C LYS A 272 -0.32 -14.60 -17.79
N LEU A 273 -0.94 -13.89 -16.83
CA LEU A 273 -0.42 -13.73 -15.49
C LEU A 273 -1.50 -13.87 -14.41
N GLU A 274 -1.40 -14.94 -13.60
CA GLU A 274 -2.21 -15.13 -12.40
C GLU A 274 -1.49 -14.57 -11.16
N ASN A 275 -1.73 -13.28 -10.89
CA ASN A 275 -1.22 -12.61 -9.70
C ASN A 275 -2.22 -11.55 -9.19
N PRO A 276 -3.11 -11.90 -8.26
CA PRO A 276 -4.14 -10.98 -7.75
C PRO A 276 -3.55 -9.70 -7.14
N MET A 277 -2.45 -9.83 -6.39
CA MET A 277 -1.83 -8.69 -5.73
C MET A 277 -1.24 -7.69 -6.73
N LEU A 278 -0.63 -8.17 -7.81
CA LEU A 278 -0.16 -7.30 -8.89
C LEU A 278 -1.34 -6.63 -9.61
N GLY A 279 -2.45 -7.34 -9.84
CA GLY A 279 -3.66 -6.76 -10.42
C GLY A 279 -4.27 -5.65 -9.56
N LEU A 280 -4.37 -5.87 -8.24
CA LEU A 280 -4.83 -4.87 -7.27
C LEU A 280 -3.95 -3.62 -7.27
N LEU A 281 -2.62 -3.81 -7.12
CA LEU A 281 -1.66 -2.71 -7.11
C LEU A 281 -1.62 -1.98 -8.46
N GLY A 282 -1.69 -2.73 -9.56
CA GLY A 282 -1.71 -2.19 -10.91
C GLY A 282 -2.96 -1.37 -11.21
N GLY A 283 -4.13 -1.82 -10.78
CA GLY A 283 -5.37 -1.05 -10.87
C GLY A 283 -5.27 0.30 -10.17
N HIS A 284 -4.66 0.34 -8.98
CA HIS A 284 -4.42 1.61 -8.29
C HIS A 284 -3.34 2.48 -8.93
N LEU A 285 -2.27 1.91 -9.46
CA LEU A 285 -1.24 2.66 -10.15
C LEU A 285 -1.75 3.30 -11.45
N LEU A 286 -2.66 2.61 -12.15
CA LEU A 286 -3.35 3.18 -13.30
C LEU A 286 -4.13 4.44 -12.95
N LEU A 287 -4.80 4.47 -11.78
CA LEU A 287 -5.52 5.64 -11.29
C LEU A 287 -4.62 6.87 -11.06
N LEU A 288 -3.31 6.68 -10.90
CA LEU A 288 -2.36 7.80 -10.79
C LEU A 288 -2.04 8.46 -12.15
N GLY A 289 -2.28 7.76 -13.27
CA GLY A 289 -1.90 8.19 -14.62
C GLY A 289 -3.04 8.62 -15.54
N ASN A 290 -4.28 8.75 -15.01
CA ASN A 290 -5.54 8.97 -15.75
C ASN A 290 -5.89 7.81 -16.70
N PRO A 291 -6.42 6.70 -16.18
CA PRO A 291 -6.68 5.52 -16.98
C PRO A 291 -8.00 5.65 -17.76
N GLU A 292 -8.07 4.96 -18.90
CA GLU A 292 -9.33 4.69 -19.58
C GLU A 292 -10.22 3.81 -18.69
N GLN A 293 -11.48 4.24 -18.52
CA GLN A 293 -12.45 3.58 -17.64
C GLN A 293 -12.59 2.08 -17.95
N GLY A 294 -12.70 1.72 -19.24
CA GLY A 294 -12.86 0.33 -19.68
C GLY A 294 -11.68 -0.57 -19.30
N ARG A 295 -10.46 -0.03 -19.19
CA ARG A 295 -9.30 -0.81 -18.71
C ARG A 295 -9.44 -1.15 -17.23
N LEU A 296 -9.90 -0.21 -16.41
CA LEU A 296 -10.13 -0.45 -14.99
C LEU A 296 -11.24 -1.48 -14.76
N GLU A 297 -12.34 -1.38 -15.51
CA GLU A 297 -13.43 -2.36 -15.49
C GLU A 297 -12.92 -3.78 -15.81
N ARG A 298 -12.13 -3.94 -16.87
CA ARG A 298 -11.52 -5.24 -17.23
C ARG A 298 -10.67 -5.83 -16.10
N ILE A 299 -9.90 -4.99 -15.38
CA ILE A 299 -9.12 -5.44 -14.21
C ILE A 299 -10.05 -5.94 -13.11
N VAL A 300 -11.12 -5.20 -12.80
CA VAL A 300 -12.09 -5.57 -11.77
C VAL A 300 -12.75 -6.91 -12.12
N TRP A 301 -13.24 -7.07 -13.35
CA TRP A 301 -13.85 -8.33 -13.80
C TRP A 301 -12.88 -9.50 -13.66
N ARG A 302 -11.63 -9.33 -14.10
CA ARG A 302 -10.60 -10.37 -14.00
C ARG A 302 -10.29 -10.73 -12.55
N LEU A 303 -10.18 -9.74 -11.66
CA LEU A 303 -9.90 -10.00 -10.24
C LEU A 303 -11.07 -10.69 -9.54
N ARG A 304 -12.33 -10.30 -9.82
CA ARG A 304 -13.53 -10.99 -9.31
C ARG A 304 -13.56 -12.45 -9.76
N GLU A 305 -13.24 -12.71 -11.03
CA GLU A 305 -13.15 -14.07 -11.60
C GLU A 305 -12.07 -14.91 -10.90
N ILE A 306 -10.84 -14.41 -10.83
CA ILE A 306 -9.69 -15.16 -10.28
C ILE A 306 -9.85 -15.43 -8.77
N LEU A 307 -10.33 -14.44 -8.02
CA LEU A 307 -10.46 -14.55 -6.56
C LEU A 307 -11.74 -15.28 -6.15
N ASN A 308 -12.79 -15.23 -6.96
CA ASN A 308 -14.12 -15.76 -6.66
C ASN A 308 -14.58 -15.41 -5.23
N TYR A 309 -14.32 -14.16 -4.83
CA TYR A 309 -14.56 -13.65 -3.48
C TYR A 309 -14.74 -12.13 -3.54
N PRO A 310 -15.67 -11.54 -2.76
CA PRO A 310 -15.88 -10.09 -2.70
C PRO A 310 -14.73 -9.39 -1.95
N HIS A 311 -13.57 -9.31 -2.58
CA HIS A 311 -12.36 -8.76 -1.96
C HIS A 311 -12.49 -7.22 -1.84
N PRO A 312 -12.32 -6.63 -0.63
CA PRO A 312 -12.62 -5.21 -0.39
C PRO A 312 -11.82 -4.23 -1.26
N ASP A 313 -10.59 -4.59 -1.63
CA ASP A 313 -9.77 -3.79 -2.56
C ASP A 313 -10.20 -3.92 -4.03
N VAL A 314 -10.76 -5.07 -4.44
CA VAL A 314 -11.34 -5.22 -5.79
C VAL A 314 -12.60 -4.38 -5.90
N GLU A 315 -13.44 -4.42 -4.86
CA GLU A 315 -14.66 -3.64 -4.77
C GLU A 315 -14.37 -2.13 -4.70
N ALA A 316 -13.26 -1.72 -4.09
CA ALA A 316 -12.82 -0.31 -4.15
C ALA A 316 -12.51 0.15 -5.59
N LEU A 317 -11.85 -0.69 -6.39
CA LEU A 317 -11.60 -0.42 -7.81
C LEU A 317 -12.90 -0.46 -8.62
N ALA A 318 -13.82 -1.39 -8.31
CA ALA A 318 -15.14 -1.48 -8.93
C ALA A 318 -15.96 -0.19 -8.74
N LEU A 319 -15.97 0.34 -7.51
CA LEU A 319 -16.59 1.61 -7.18
C LEU A 319 -16.01 2.76 -8.02
N ARG A 320 -14.68 2.82 -8.19
CA ARG A 320 -14.04 3.82 -9.05
C ARG A 320 -14.31 3.61 -10.54
N ALA A 321 -14.53 2.36 -10.93
CA ALA A 321 -14.95 1.94 -12.26
C ALA A 321 -16.45 2.21 -12.52
N GLY A 322 -17.20 2.75 -11.55
CA GLY A 322 -18.64 3.00 -11.71
C GLY A 322 -19.48 1.73 -11.74
N LEU A 323 -18.92 0.61 -11.27
CA LEU A 323 -19.62 -0.65 -11.13
C LEU A 323 -20.34 -0.71 -9.78
N GLU A 324 -21.41 -1.50 -9.71
CA GLU A 324 -22.12 -1.73 -8.47
C GLU A 324 -21.24 -2.46 -7.44
N VAL A 325 -21.38 -2.02 -6.19
CA VAL A 325 -20.66 -2.55 -5.02
C VAL A 325 -21.60 -2.64 -3.82
N GLN A 326 -21.32 -3.59 -2.94
CA GLN A 326 -22.00 -3.69 -1.65
C GLN A 326 -21.36 -2.77 -0.61
N PRO A 327 -22.09 -2.37 0.45
CA PRO A 327 -21.51 -1.65 1.57
C PRO A 327 -20.29 -2.35 2.16
N LEU A 328 -19.28 -1.57 2.51
CA LEU A 328 -18.01 -2.06 3.02
C LEU A 328 -18.20 -2.68 4.41
N SER A 329 -18.06 -4.00 4.50
CA SER A 329 -18.17 -4.75 5.75
C SER A 329 -16.83 -4.93 6.47
N THR A 330 -15.71 -4.89 5.74
CA THR A 330 -14.36 -5.12 6.28
C THR A 330 -13.36 -4.12 5.69
N PRO A 331 -12.38 -3.62 6.47
CA PRO A 331 -11.38 -2.71 5.96
C PRO A 331 -10.58 -3.29 4.79
N PRO A 332 -10.35 -2.52 3.71
CA PRO A 332 -9.47 -2.96 2.62
C PRO A 332 -8.03 -3.10 3.10
N LEU A 333 -7.23 -3.88 2.37
CA LEU A 333 -5.81 -4.07 2.63
C LEU A 333 -5.00 -2.81 2.28
N LEU A 334 -5.36 -2.14 1.19
CA LEU A 334 -4.66 -0.98 0.63
C LEU A 334 -5.25 0.33 1.15
N ARG A 335 -4.35 1.26 1.49
CA ARG A 335 -4.73 2.62 1.86
C ARG A 335 -5.40 3.36 0.70
N SER A 336 -4.95 3.11 -0.53
CA SER A 336 -5.55 3.68 -1.74
C SER A 336 -6.99 3.17 -1.95
N SER A 337 -7.27 1.90 -1.64
CA SER A 337 -8.63 1.36 -1.65
C SER A 337 -9.52 2.04 -0.63
N TRP A 338 -9.01 2.25 0.60
CA TRP A 338 -9.74 3.03 1.61
C TRP A 338 -10.09 4.45 1.14
N ALA A 339 -9.16 5.13 0.46
CA ALA A 339 -9.43 6.46 -0.09
C ALA A 339 -10.55 6.45 -1.15
N LEU A 340 -10.62 5.40 -1.99
CA LEU A 340 -11.72 5.24 -2.96
C LEU A 340 -13.06 5.02 -2.26
N TRP A 341 -13.10 4.22 -1.18
CA TRP A 341 -14.31 4.04 -0.38
C TRP A 341 -14.78 5.35 0.26
N LEU A 342 -13.87 6.12 0.86
CA LEU A 342 -14.20 7.45 1.39
C LEU A 342 -14.73 8.37 0.29
N GLN A 343 -14.09 8.40 -0.87
CA GLN A 343 -14.52 9.22 -2.00
C GLN A 343 -15.91 8.82 -2.50
N GLY A 344 -16.18 7.52 -2.68
CA GLY A 344 -17.51 7.05 -3.08
C GLY A 344 -18.58 7.34 -2.02
N SER A 345 -18.22 7.28 -0.73
CA SER A 345 -19.14 7.63 0.37
C SER A 345 -19.62 9.08 0.33
N LEU A 346 -18.94 9.96 -0.41
CA LEU A 346 -19.40 11.34 -0.59
C LEU A 346 -20.71 11.43 -1.40
N ASN A 347 -20.91 10.49 -2.32
CA ASN A 347 -22.12 10.41 -3.16
C ASN A 347 -23.09 9.33 -2.67
N HIS A 348 -22.56 8.29 -2.03
CA HIS A 348 -23.30 7.12 -1.53
C HIS A 348 -22.93 6.88 -0.06
N PRO A 349 -23.46 7.68 0.88
CA PRO A 349 -23.04 7.65 2.28
C PRO A 349 -23.20 6.27 2.95
N GLU A 350 -24.13 5.46 2.47
CA GLU A 350 -24.40 4.08 2.90
C GLU A 350 -23.29 3.08 2.60
N LEU A 351 -22.33 3.42 1.74
CA LEU A 351 -21.19 2.53 1.41
C LEU A 351 -20.29 2.27 2.62
N ILE A 352 -20.25 3.18 3.60
CA ILE A 352 -19.57 2.98 4.87
C ILE A 352 -20.60 3.20 5.99
N PRO A 353 -21.32 2.14 6.41
CA PRO A 353 -22.40 2.29 7.37
C PRO A 353 -21.91 2.82 8.73
N LEU A 354 -22.70 3.67 9.38
CA LEU A 354 -22.44 4.13 10.75
C LEU A 354 -22.25 2.95 11.72
N GLY A 355 -21.23 3.05 12.58
CA GLY A 355 -20.90 2.02 13.56
C GLY A 355 -20.30 0.74 12.97
N SER A 356 -20.17 0.64 11.64
CA SER A 356 -19.46 -0.47 11.01
C SER A 356 -17.99 -0.50 11.45
N PHE A 357 -17.36 -1.67 11.40
CA PHE A 357 -15.94 -1.78 11.75
C PHE A 357 -15.05 -0.86 10.87
N PRO A 358 -15.24 -0.76 9.54
CA PRO A 358 -14.52 0.20 8.71
C PRO A 358 -14.72 1.67 9.13
N GLU A 359 -15.95 2.06 9.50
CA GLU A 359 -16.21 3.42 9.99
C GLU A 359 -15.38 3.71 11.25
N ARG A 360 -15.38 2.78 12.21
CA ARG A 360 -14.73 2.96 13.51
C ARG A 360 -13.20 3.04 13.44
N ILE A 361 -12.56 2.42 12.46
CA ILE A 361 -11.10 2.53 12.30
C ILE A 361 -10.65 3.87 11.68
N SER A 362 -11.55 4.65 11.09
CA SER A 362 -11.20 5.87 10.32
C SER A 362 -10.38 6.89 11.13
N THR A 363 -10.61 7.00 12.44
CA THR A 363 -9.86 7.90 13.35
C THR A 363 -8.57 7.31 13.89
N ALA A 364 -8.25 6.07 13.55
CA ALA A 364 -7.09 5.33 14.07
C ALA A 364 -6.06 5.00 12.99
N ILE A 365 -6.27 5.43 11.74
CA ILE A 365 -5.37 5.15 10.62
C ILE A 365 -3.97 5.72 10.93
N ALA A 366 -2.94 4.90 10.66
CA ALA A 366 -1.55 5.21 10.93
C ALA A 366 -0.69 5.03 9.66
N GLY A 367 0.48 5.70 9.64
CA GLY A 367 1.46 5.60 8.56
C GLY A 367 1.03 6.26 7.25
N SER A 368 1.88 6.15 6.24
CA SER A 368 1.70 6.73 4.89
C SER A 368 2.08 5.75 3.76
N GLY A 369 2.23 4.47 4.08
CA GLY A 369 2.58 3.42 3.13
C GLY A 369 1.44 2.99 2.21
N ALA A 370 1.68 1.96 1.40
CA ALA A 370 0.66 1.34 0.55
C ALA A 370 -0.48 0.68 1.35
N TRP A 371 -0.16 0.19 2.55
CA TRP A 371 -1.09 -0.58 3.39
C TRP A 371 -1.97 0.29 4.28
N LEU A 372 -3.22 -0.12 4.45
CA LEU A 372 -4.10 0.42 5.47
C LEU A 372 -3.73 -0.21 6.82
N VAL A 373 -3.02 0.54 7.65
CA VAL A 373 -2.66 0.16 9.01
C VAL A 373 -3.35 1.12 9.97
N TRP A 374 -3.85 0.62 11.10
CA TRP A 374 -4.46 1.44 12.15
C TRP A 374 -3.92 1.10 13.53
N GLN A 375 -4.03 2.05 14.45
CA GLN A 375 -3.75 1.84 15.86
C GLN A 375 -4.88 1.03 16.48
N TYR A 376 -4.53 -0.06 17.14
CA TYR A 376 -5.49 -0.83 17.92
C TYR A 376 -6.02 0.00 19.09
N ARG A 377 -7.32 -0.09 19.31
CA ARG A 377 -8.02 0.44 20.48
C ARG A 377 -8.91 -0.64 21.06
N PRO A 378 -8.93 -0.86 22.39
CA PRO A 378 -9.80 -1.87 23.01
C PRO A 378 -11.28 -1.77 22.62
N GLN A 379 -11.73 -0.55 22.32
CA GLN A 379 -13.07 -0.24 21.86
C GLN A 379 -13.41 -0.99 20.57
N LEU A 380 -12.45 -1.17 19.67
CA LEU A 380 -12.64 -1.83 18.37
C LEU A 380 -12.99 -3.32 18.49
N ASP A 381 -12.68 -3.95 19.62
CA ASP A 381 -13.03 -5.36 19.88
C ASP A 381 -14.43 -5.50 20.51
N GLN A 382 -15.08 -4.39 20.86
CA GLN A 382 -16.44 -4.36 21.37
C GLN A 382 -17.44 -4.13 20.23
N PRO A 383 -18.67 -4.70 20.31
CA PRO A 383 -19.77 -4.31 19.44
C PRO A 383 -19.93 -2.79 19.43
N ALA A 384 -20.35 -2.21 18.31
CA ALA A 384 -20.61 -0.78 18.24
C ALA A 384 -21.61 -0.39 19.35
N PRO A 385 -21.21 0.42 20.33
CA PRO A 385 -22.12 0.84 21.38
C PRO A 385 -23.16 1.80 20.79
N SER A 386 -24.22 2.07 21.56
CA SER A 386 -25.19 3.10 21.18
C SER A 386 -24.46 4.41 20.89
N PRO A 387 -24.83 5.17 19.85
CA PRO A 387 -23.98 6.23 19.32
C PRO A 387 -23.54 7.34 20.30
N GLY A 388 -24.34 7.65 21.33
CA GLY A 388 -23.97 8.63 22.36
C GLY A 388 -22.91 8.15 23.37
N GLN A 389 -22.60 6.86 23.37
CA GLN A 389 -21.63 6.25 24.28
C GLN A 389 -20.35 5.81 23.56
N ASP A 390 -20.29 5.91 22.23
CA ASP A 390 -19.11 5.43 21.49
C ASP A 390 -17.90 6.37 21.69
N PRO A 391 -16.85 5.95 22.41
CA PRO A 391 -15.60 6.70 22.50
C PRO A 391 -14.96 6.97 21.13
N VAL A 392 -15.16 6.10 20.13
CA VAL A 392 -14.67 6.32 18.76
C VAL A 392 -15.42 7.48 18.12
N TYR A 393 -16.74 7.50 18.27
CA TYR A 393 -17.58 8.61 17.79
C TYR A 393 -17.21 9.94 18.45
N ARG A 394 -16.95 9.95 19.77
CA ARG A 394 -16.46 11.16 20.47
C ARG A 394 -15.15 11.67 19.88
N GLN A 395 -14.26 10.78 19.45
CA GLN A 395 -13.02 11.18 18.79
C GLN A 395 -13.26 11.73 17.38
N MET A 396 -14.17 11.13 16.61
CA MET A 396 -14.59 11.69 15.32
C MET A 396 -15.16 13.10 15.51
N LYS A 397 -16.06 13.28 16.50
CA LYS A 397 -16.63 14.58 16.87
C LYS A 397 -15.52 15.58 17.19
N ALA A 398 -14.60 15.24 18.09
CA ALA A 398 -13.47 16.10 18.43
C ALA A 398 -12.59 16.47 17.22
N GLN A 399 -12.40 15.54 16.27
CA GLN A 399 -11.65 15.79 15.05
C GLN A 399 -12.36 16.77 14.11
N VAL A 400 -13.68 16.61 13.92
CA VAL A 400 -14.52 17.51 13.12
C VAL A 400 -14.60 18.89 13.78
N SER A 401 -14.97 18.98 15.06
CA SER A 401 -15.07 20.26 15.79
C SER A 401 -13.72 20.98 15.85
N GLY A 402 -12.62 20.24 16.04
CA GLY A 402 -11.27 20.80 16.00
C GLY A 402 -10.86 21.34 14.63
N TYR A 403 -11.34 20.73 13.54
CA TYR A 403 -11.13 21.26 12.19
C TYR A 403 -11.98 22.51 11.95
N LEU A 404 -13.27 22.49 12.30
CA LEU A 404 -14.17 23.65 12.20
C LEU A 404 -13.63 24.87 12.96
N HIS A 405 -13.13 24.69 14.18
CA HIS A 405 -12.52 25.77 14.96
C HIS A 405 -11.31 26.38 14.25
N ARG A 406 -10.44 25.56 13.63
CA ARG A 406 -9.31 26.07 12.84
C ARG A 406 -9.77 26.84 11.59
N LEU A 407 -10.86 26.42 10.97
CA LEU A 407 -11.44 27.16 9.84
C LEU A 407 -11.96 28.52 10.27
N GLN A 408 -12.72 28.58 11.36
CA GLN A 408 -13.23 29.83 11.91
C GLN A 408 -12.08 30.80 12.22
N GLN A 409 -11.03 30.31 12.91
CA GLN A 409 -9.82 31.10 13.16
C GLN A 409 -9.18 31.61 11.87
N TYR A 410 -9.02 30.74 10.87
CA TYR A 410 -8.44 31.13 9.58
C TYR A 410 -9.27 32.20 8.84
N THR A 411 -10.60 32.09 8.87
CA THR A 411 -11.49 33.07 8.22
C THR A 411 -11.46 34.45 8.87
N GLN A 412 -11.16 34.53 10.18
CA GLN A 412 -11.01 35.78 10.92
C GLN A 412 -9.67 36.50 10.65
N LEU A 413 -8.68 35.82 10.07
CA LEU A 413 -7.39 36.43 9.75
C LEU A 413 -7.50 37.36 8.53
N THR A 414 -6.90 38.54 8.65
CA THR A 414 -6.68 39.49 7.56
C THR A 414 -5.73 38.90 6.50
N GLN A 415 -5.75 39.46 5.28
CA GLN A 415 -4.89 38.99 4.19
C GLN A 415 -3.39 39.11 4.52
N SER A 416 -2.99 40.14 5.27
CA SER A 416 -1.62 40.30 5.78
C SER A 416 -1.24 39.22 6.78
N GLU A 417 -2.13 38.87 7.71
CA GLU A 417 -1.87 37.82 8.71
C GLU A 417 -1.78 36.42 8.07
N ARG A 418 -2.57 36.17 7.03
CA ARG A 418 -2.52 34.91 6.26
C ARG A 418 -1.16 34.67 5.62
N SER A 419 -0.48 35.74 5.18
CA SER A 419 0.84 35.66 4.56
C SER A 419 1.97 35.33 5.54
N SER A 420 1.75 35.56 6.83
CA SER A 420 2.69 35.26 7.93
C SER A 420 2.39 33.96 8.68
N LEU A 421 1.49 33.12 8.17
CA LEU A 421 1.04 31.92 8.88
C LEU A 421 2.16 30.86 9.03
N PRO A 422 2.22 30.17 10.18
CA PRO A 422 3.00 28.95 10.31
C PRO A 422 2.62 27.94 9.22
N GLN A 423 3.60 27.16 8.74
CA GLN A 423 3.42 26.19 7.65
C GLN A 423 2.21 25.26 7.83
N SER A 424 1.86 24.89 9.07
CA SER A 424 0.70 24.05 9.38
C SER A 424 -0.65 24.69 9.00
N LEU A 425 -0.80 26.00 9.18
CA LEU A 425 -2.00 26.75 8.77
C LEU A 425 -1.96 27.09 7.28
N SER A 426 -0.78 27.27 6.69
CA SER A 426 -0.62 27.45 5.25
C SER A 426 -0.98 26.18 4.46
N GLN A 427 -0.65 24.99 4.99
CA GLN A 427 -1.09 23.71 4.42
C GLN A 427 -2.61 23.54 4.51
N LEU A 428 -3.23 23.98 5.62
CA LEU A 428 -4.69 24.01 5.76
C LEU A 428 -5.33 24.91 4.69
N ALA A 429 -4.74 26.09 4.44
CA ALA A 429 -5.20 27.03 3.42
C ALA A 429 -5.14 26.45 2.00
N GLN A 430 -4.12 25.66 1.69
CA GLN A 430 -3.98 24.97 0.40
C GLN A 430 -5.01 23.85 0.19
N GLN A 431 -5.56 23.31 1.28
CA GLN A 431 -6.61 22.29 1.24
C GLN A 431 -8.02 22.87 1.23
N LEU A 432 -8.15 24.19 1.43
CA LEU A 432 -9.45 24.85 1.44
C LEU A 432 -9.90 25.27 0.04
N PRO A 433 -11.21 25.16 -0.28
CA PRO A 433 -11.75 25.73 -1.50
C PRO A 433 -11.62 27.26 -1.47
N PRO A 434 -11.58 27.92 -2.64
CA PRO A 434 -11.42 29.38 -2.74
C PRO A 434 -12.57 30.18 -2.11
N ASP A 435 -13.71 29.55 -1.80
CA ASP A 435 -14.86 30.18 -1.15
C ASP A 435 -15.43 29.28 -0.02
N PRO A 436 -14.99 29.46 1.24
CA PRO A 436 -15.34 28.58 2.36
C PRO A 436 -16.76 28.79 2.91
N LEU A 437 -17.57 29.68 2.33
CA LEU A 437 -18.80 30.19 2.94
C LEU A 437 -20.13 29.73 2.31
N ARG A 438 -20.16 28.67 1.47
CA ARG A 438 -21.44 28.13 0.97
C ARG A 438 -22.00 27.00 1.87
N PRO A 439 -23.25 27.08 2.36
CA PRO A 439 -23.58 26.40 3.62
C PRO A 439 -24.10 24.96 3.51
N GLU A 440 -24.84 24.53 2.48
CA GLU A 440 -25.84 23.47 2.76
C GLU A 440 -25.53 22.03 2.28
N MET A 441 -24.48 21.76 1.52
CA MET A 441 -23.99 20.38 1.29
C MET A 441 -22.49 20.31 0.99
N SER A 442 -21.94 21.41 0.47
CA SER A 442 -20.50 21.58 0.28
C SER A 442 -19.71 21.45 1.58
N SER A 443 -20.26 21.89 2.71
CA SER A 443 -19.60 21.87 4.02
C SER A 443 -19.32 20.45 4.52
N ALA A 444 -20.32 19.57 4.58
CA ALA A 444 -20.14 18.20 5.09
C ALA A 444 -19.23 17.35 4.19
N GLN A 445 -19.36 17.44 2.87
CA GLN A 445 -18.48 16.73 1.94
C GLN A 445 -17.03 17.25 2.01
N GLN A 446 -16.84 18.56 2.14
CA GLN A 446 -15.51 19.15 2.32
C GLN A 446 -14.88 18.72 3.64
N LEU A 447 -15.65 18.73 4.73
CA LEU A 447 -15.20 18.25 6.03
C LEU A 447 -14.84 16.76 6.00
N ALA A 448 -15.66 15.92 5.35
CA ALA A 448 -15.35 14.51 5.15
C ALA A 448 -14.03 14.31 4.40
N ARG A 449 -13.80 15.06 3.31
CA ARG A 449 -12.53 15.04 2.58
C ARG A 449 -11.34 15.48 3.43
N ALA A 450 -11.49 16.60 4.15
CA ALA A 450 -10.40 17.19 4.93
C ALA A 450 -10.05 16.38 6.17
N THR A 451 -11.03 15.75 6.80
CA THR A 451 -10.84 14.91 7.99
C THR A 451 -10.51 13.46 7.63
N GLY A 452 -10.81 13.00 6.41
CA GLY A 452 -10.69 11.60 6.03
C GLY A 452 -11.72 10.69 6.73
N LEU A 453 -12.84 11.27 7.16
CA LEU A 453 -13.94 10.55 7.81
C LEU A 453 -15.06 10.23 6.81
N PRO A 454 -15.83 9.14 7.01
CA PRO A 454 -17.01 8.85 6.20
C PRO A 454 -18.05 9.99 6.27
N LEU A 455 -18.72 10.26 5.15
CA LEU A 455 -19.69 11.37 5.07
C LEU A 455 -20.85 11.20 6.06
N GLN A 456 -21.33 9.98 6.28
CA GLN A 456 -22.39 9.69 7.25
C GLN A 456 -22.01 10.14 8.67
N SER A 457 -20.78 9.82 9.11
CA SER A 457 -20.28 10.20 10.43
C SER A 457 -20.19 11.73 10.57
N VAL A 458 -19.71 12.42 9.53
CA VAL A 458 -19.62 13.89 9.52
C VAL A 458 -20.99 14.56 9.56
N LYS A 459 -21.95 14.11 8.74
CA LYS A 459 -23.31 14.67 8.74
C LYS A 459 -23.96 14.57 10.12
N ARG A 460 -23.88 13.39 10.72
CA ARG A 460 -24.39 13.14 12.07
C ARG A 460 -23.76 14.07 13.12
N ILE A 461 -22.44 14.29 13.05
CA ILE A 461 -21.74 15.19 13.98
C ILE A 461 -22.25 16.63 13.84
N LEU A 462 -22.46 17.11 12.61
CA LEU A 462 -22.98 18.44 12.34
C LEU A 462 -24.42 18.60 12.88
N GLU A 463 -25.29 17.62 12.64
CA GLU A 463 -26.66 17.60 13.17
C GLU A 463 -26.69 17.70 14.71
N GLU A 464 -25.77 17.01 15.39
CA GLU A 464 -25.65 17.07 16.86
C GLU A 464 -25.03 18.38 17.38
N GLU A 465 -24.21 19.08 16.58
CA GLU A 465 -23.65 20.40 16.94
C GLU A 465 -24.66 21.53 16.69
N GLU A 466 -25.57 21.39 15.72
CA GLU A 466 -26.66 22.35 15.50
C GLU A 466 -27.75 22.29 16.58
N GLN A 467 -27.90 21.13 17.23
CA GLN A 467 -28.88 20.92 18.31
C GLN A 467 -28.36 21.34 19.70
N ALA A 468 -27.05 21.56 19.85
CA ALA A 468 -26.39 21.92 21.10
C ALA A 468 -26.22 23.44 21.22
#